data_AF-A0A3D4VMQ1-F1
#
_entry.id   AF-A0A3D4VMQ1-F1
#
_cell.length_a   1.000
_cell.length_b   1.000
_cell.length_c   1.000
_cell.angle_alpha   90.00
_cell.angle_beta   90.00
_cell.angle_gamma   90.00
#
_symmetry.space_group_name_H-M   'P 1'
#
loop_
_entity.id
_entity.type
_entity.pdbx_description
1 polymer ?
#
loop_
_entity_poly.entity_id
_entity_poly.type
_entity_poly.pdbx_seq_one_letter_code
_entity_poly.pdbx_strand_id
1 'polypeptide(L)'
;MEYQPRLVPKGRRRLKWRVLIPSFILLALLGYILFNALFPKQLEVMGTGLTICDYSYTQTQTALNDKQYTDVLEIRDYLYYGETLNLFNATYDNNTPDYFIGKTLKLRNICDSNEWVYMLGRNADEQIPLENLPNGFYEVFIVDNLIEKRLISDDELYDVFYTVRRNGVSKRIDLIGDKDLVQGIDDNVSILDDHYFFIQVTDADEVETAEIYDVYIDPAHNTTSWNVTDRGRTDDDLVEADVLFKIAEALKVKLEAQGLKVMLSRETIDATINQYGVDGRLYKAYQSKAKHYLELNLNFTTNKDTRGSRVIYSSYSSNRFATSIFKSFMNTTGVVPYGRNTASNIAGVVAASRFSGLDAYPSIREAGGRILVAGTISDLAVEQNSSFNKEERKGIQSLSLELFFISNGLDTTVYRTQFDAMVDNIAKGYLKALGME
;
A
#
# COMPACT_ATOMS: atom_id res chain seq x y z
N MET A 1 50.01 98.86 -28.85
CA MET A 1 49.57 97.46 -28.70
C MET A 1 48.98 97.34 -27.31
N GLU A 2 47.72 96.97 -27.19
CA GLU A 2 47.25 96.16 -26.06
C GLU A 2 45.93 95.47 -26.45
N TYR A 3 45.86 94.20 -26.09
CA TYR A 3 44.99 93.16 -26.64
C TYR A 3 43.72 92.99 -25.80
N GLN A 4 42.64 92.56 -26.46
CA GLN A 4 41.28 92.44 -25.89
C GLN A 4 41.15 91.37 -24.77
N PRO A 5 40.02 91.39 -24.04
CA PRO A 5 38.99 90.43 -24.44
C PRO A 5 37.58 91.02 -24.56
N ARG A 6 36.91 90.69 -25.67
CA ARG A 6 35.45 90.80 -25.84
C ARG A 6 34.77 89.72 -24.99
N LEU A 7 34.06 90.13 -23.94
CA LEU A 7 33.12 89.28 -23.23
C LEU A 7 31.79 89.20 -24.00
N VAL A 8 31.58 88.08 -24.69
CA VAL A 8 30.27 87.72 -25.25
C VAL A 8 29.36 87.28 -24.09
N PRO A 9 28.17 87.89 -23.90
CA PRO A 9 27.26 87.44 -22.86
C PRO A 9 26.74 86.04 -23.20
N LYS A 10 27.11 85.04 -22.38
CA LYS A 10 26.51 83.70 -22.42
C LYS A 10 25.03 83.83 -22.00
N GLY A 11 24.15 83.88 -22.99
CA GLY A 11 22.71 83.75 -22.78
C GLY A 11 22.42 82.40 -22.10
N ARG A 12 22.16 82.41 -20.79
CA ARG A 12 21.60 81.26 -20.08
C ARG A 12 20.21 80.98 -20.66
N ARG A 13 20.11 80.02 -21.58
CA ARG A 13 18.83 79.45 -22.03
C ARG A 13 18.14 78.85 -20.81
N ARG A 14 17.16 79.57 -20.23
CA ARG A 14 16.23 79.01 -19.26
C ARG A 14 15.35 78.01 -20.00
N LEU A 15 15.70 76.73 -19.91
CA LEU A 15 14.89 75.64 -20.47
C LEU A 15 13.51 75.67 -19.80
N LYS A 16 12.47 75.85 -20.61
CA LYS A 16 11.09 75.92 -20.11
C LYS A 16 10.70 74.53 -19.59
N TRP A 17 10.35 74.44 -18.31
CA TRP A 17 9.96 73.18 -17.63
C TRP A 17 8.83 72.42 -18.34
N ARG A 18 7.99 73.12 -19.12
CA ARG A 18 6.94 72.53 -19.97
C ARG A 18 7.45 71.63 -21.10
N VAL A 19 8.74 71.70 -21.45
CA VAL A 19 9.37 70.83 -22.46
C VAL A 19 10.24 69.75 -21.80
N LEU A 20 10.85 70.06 -20.66
CA LEU A 20 11.68 69.10 -19.91
C LEU A 20 10.90 67.90 -19.39
N ILE A 21 9.72 68.14 -18.82
CA ILE A 21 8.93 67.08 -18.20
C ILE A 21 8.44 66.06 -19.25
N PRO A 22 7.84 66.46 -20.39
CA PRO A 22 7.45 65.51 -21.42
C PRO A 22 8.65 64.76 -22.03
N SER A 23 9.77 65.44 -22.27
CA SER A 23 10.96 64.80 -22.84
C SER A 23 11.62 63.80 -21.89
N PHE A 24 11.58 64.05 -20.57
CA PHE A 24 12.07 63.11 -19.57
C PHE A 24 11.17 61.88 -19.46
N ILE A 25 9.85 62.06 -19.51
CA ILE A 25 8.89 60.94 -19.54
C ILE A 25 9.08 60.10 -20.80
N LEU A 26 9.29 60.74 -21.96
CA LEU A 26 9.56 60.04 -23.21
C LEU A 26 10.86 59.22 -23.15
N LEU A 27 11.92 59.80 -22.57
CA LEU A 27 13.19 59.10 -22.35
C LEU A 27 13.07 57.93 -21.37
N ALA A 28 12.26 58.08 -20.32
CA ALA A 28 11.97 57.00 -19.38
C ALA A 28 11.17 55.86 -20.03
N LEU A 29 10.18 56.18 -20.87
CA LEU A 29 9.42 55.19 -21.64
C LEU A 29 10.29 54.47 -22.68
N LEU A 30 11.12 55.21 -23.42
CA LEU A 30 12.07 54.62 -24.36
C LEU A 30 13.11 53.75 -23.63
N GLY A 31 13.59 54.18 -22.47
CA GLY A 31 14.47 53.40 -21.60
C GLY A 31 13.80 52.12 -21.09
N TYR A 32 12.53 52.20 -20.70
CA TYR A 32 11.74 51.03 -20.28
C TYR A 32 11.52 50.03 -21.41
N ILE A 33 11.20 50.52 -22.62
CA ILE A 33 11.05 49.68 -23.82
C ILE A 33 12.39 49.02 -24.19
N LEU A 34 13.49 49.79 -24.18
CA LEU A 34 14.83 49.28 -24.47
C LEU A 34 15.31 48.28 -23.42
N PHE A 35 14.98 48.51 -22.14
CA PHE A 35 15.27 47.59 -21.04
C PHE A 35 14.51 46.27 -21.22
N ASN A 36 13.22 46.30 -21.56
CA ASN A 36 12.46 45.07 -21.85
C ASN A 36 12.89 44.39 -23.15
N ALA A 37 13.46 45.11 -24.13
CA ALA A 37 13.97 44.53 -25.37
C ALA A 37 15.36 43.89 -25.21
N LEU A 38 16.23 44.48 -24.38
CA LEU A 38 17.59 43.97 -24.10
C LEU A 38 17.61 42.94 -22.96
N PHE A 39 16.67 43.04 -22.03
CA PHE A 39 16.42 42.08 -20.97
C PHE A 39 14.96 41.61 -21.12
N PRO A 40 14.64 40.82 -22.16
CA PRO A 40 13.37 40.13 -22.18
C PRO A 40 13.28 39.38 -20.86
N LYS A 41 12.25 39.69 -20.05
CA LYS A 41 11.90 38.81 -18.95
C LYS A 41 11.76 37.45 -19.60
N GLN A 42 12.67 36.53 -19.32
CA GLN A 42 12.31 35.14 -19.41
C GLN A 42 11.05 35.07 -18.55
N LEU A 43 9.91 34.89 -19.21
CA LEU A 43 8.78 34.27 -18.54
C LEU A 43 9.40 32.98 -18.01
N GLU A 44 9.83 33.02 -16.75
CA GLU A 44 9.84 31.85 -15.91
C GLU A 44 8.39 31.39 -15.98
N VAL A 45 8.10 30.54 -16.96
CA VAL A 45 6.96 29.63 -16.90
C VAL A 45 7.20 28.93 -15.59
N MET A 46 6.43 29.31 -14.57
CA MET A 46 6.51 28.70 -13.25
C MET A 46 6.26 27.21 -13.46
N GLY A 47 7.35 26.45 -13.48
CA GLY A 47 7.32 25.01 -13.61
C GLY A 47 6.89 24.41 -12.28
N THR A 48 5.60 24.41 -11.98
CA THR A 48 5.00 23.60 -10.92
C THR A 48 3.53 23.26 -11.26
N GLY A 49 3.29 22.79 -12.49
CA GLY A 49 2.02 22.13 -12.84
C GLY A 49 2.21 20.62 -12.81
N LEU A 50 1.18 19.85 -12.44
CA LEU A 50 1.22 18.39 -12.50
C LEU A 50 1.57 17.93 -13.92
N THR A 51 2.55 17.05 -14.03
CA THR A 51 2.89 16.34 -15.26
C THR A 51 2.61 14.87 -15.05
N ILE A 52 1.82 14.26 -15.93
CA ILE A 52 1.59 12.81 -15.94
C ILE A 52 2.48 12.18 -17.01
N CYS A 53 2.94 10.95 -16.78
CA CYS A 53 3.82 10.25 -17.73
C CYS A 53 5.09 11.09 -18.05
N ASP A 54 5.62 10.97 -19.27
CA ASP A 54 6.69 11.84 -19.81
C ASP A 54 6.14 13.11 -20.50
N TYR A 55 4.91 13.53 -20.18
CA TYR A 55 4.26 14.66 -20.85
C TYR A 55 4.72 16.00 -20.28
N SER A 56 4.74 17.03 -21.14
CA SER A 56 4.76 18.42 -20.68
C SER A 56 3.46 18.77 -19.95
N TYR A 57 3.46 19.86 -19.20
CA TYR A 57 2.25 20.40 -18.57
C TYR A 57 1.12 20.63 -19.59
N THR A 58 1.44 21.23 -20.74
CA THR A 58 0.45 21.48 -21.81
C THR A 58 -0.09 20.20 -22.46
N GLN A 59 0.76 19.17 -22.60
CA GLN A 59 0.34 17.85 -23.06
C GLN A 59 -0.58 17.16 -22.04
N THR A 60 -0.26 17.28 -20.75
CA THR A 60 -1.10 16.78 -19.65
C THR A 60 -2.47 17.46 -19.65
N GLN A 61 -2.51 18.80 -19.74
CA GLN A 61 -3.75 19.57 -19.88
C GLN A 61 -4.59 19.07 -21.05
N THR A 62 -4.00 18.92 -22.22
CA THR A 62 -4.71 18.47 -23.44
C THR A 62 -5.25 17.05 -23.27
N ALA A 63 -4.41 16.13 -22.75
CA ALA A 63 -4.78 14.73 -22.57
C ALA A 63 -5.94 14.52 -21.60
N LEU A 64 -6.10 15.40 -20.61
CA LEU A 64 -7.19 15.35 -19.62
C LEU A 64 -8.40 16.20 -20.03
N ASN A 65 -8.20 17.33 -20.72
CA ASN A 65 -9.31 18.19 -21.18
C ASN A 65 -10.23 17.49 -22.18
N ASP A 66 -9.67 16.60 -23.01
CA ASP A 66 -10.45 15.85 -24.00
C ASP A 66 -11.30 14.72 -23.37
N LYS A 67 -11.33 14.60 -22.03
CA LYS A 67 -11.87 13.44 -21.29
C LYS A 67 -13.06 13.82 -20.42
N GLN A 68 -14.11 14.36 -21.06
CA GLN A 68 -15.40 14.57 -20.40
C GLN A 68 -16.28 13.33 -20.57
N TYR A 69 -16.94 12.91 -19.48
CA TYR A 69 -17.75 11.70 -19.44
C TYR A 69 -19.19 12.00 -19.02
N THR A 70 -20.16 11.44 -19.75
CA THR A 70 -21.58 11.57 -19.42
C THR A 70 -22.04 10.53 -18.40
N ASP A 71 -21.49 9.32 -18.52
CA ASP A 71 -21.83 8.19 -17.66
C ASP A 71 -20.78 8.08 -16.55
N VAL A 72 -21.11 8.62 -15.38
CA VAL A 72 -20.25 8.61 -14.20
C VAL A 72 -20.85 7.76 -13.09
N LEU A 73 -19.99 7.32 -12.17
CA LEU A 73 -20.42 6.60 -10.99
C LEU A 73 -19.49 6.88 -9.80
N GLU A 74 -20.08 7.08 -8.63
CA GLU A 74 -19.40 7.57 -7.43
C GLU A 74 -18.71 6.43 -6.66
N ILE A 75 -17.47 6.68 -6.20
CA ILE A 75 -16.79 5.91 -5.18
C ILE A 75 -17.03 6.61 -3.85
N ARG A 76 -17.52 5.88 -2.85
CA ARG A 76 -17.76 6.40 -1.49
C ARG A 76 -16.80 5.87 -0.44
N ASP A 77 -16.11 4.79 -0.78
CA ASP A 77 -15.17 4.18 0.13
C ASP A 77 -14.13 3.35 -0.62
N TYR A 78 -13.00 3.16 0.02
CA TYR A 78 -11.93 2.28 -0.46
C TYR A 78 -11.14 1.73 0.72
N LEU A 79 -10.63 0.50 0.54
CA LEU A 79 -9.83 -0.22 1.53
C LEU A 79 -8.73 -1.01 0.82
N TYR A 80 -7.65 -1.28 1.53
CA TYR A 80 -6.60 -2.19 1.08
C TYR A 80 -6.61 -3.46 1.92
N TYR A 81 -6.24 -4.57 1.30
CA TYR A 81 -5.92 -5.81 1.99
C TYR A 81 -4.71 -6.46 1.35
N GLY A 82 -3.58 -6.46 2.07
CA GLY A 82 -2.30 -6.81 1.46
C GLY A 82 -1.93 -5.79 0.39
N GLU A 83 -1.84 -6.20 -0.86
CA GLU A 83 -1.56 -5.35 -2.02
C GLU A 83 -2.79 -5.11 -2.92
N THR A 84 -3.98 -5.55 -2.48
CA THR A 84 -5.22 -5.40 -3.24
C THR A 84 -5.98 -4.15 -2.83
N LEU A 85 -6.29 -3.28 -3.80
CA LEU A 85 -7.21 -2.16 -3.63
C LEU A 85 -8.66 -2.62 -3.86
N ASN A 86 -9.51 -2.30 -2.89
CA ASN A 86 -10.94 -2.51 -2.93
C ASN A 86 -11.65 -1.17 -3.03
N LEU A 87 -12.53 -1.03 -4.02
CA LEU A 87 -13.36 0.16 -4.22
C LEU A 87 -14.82 -0.18 -3.90
N PHE A 88 -15.56 0.79 -3.37
CA PHE A 88 -16.95 0.61 -2.98
C PHE A 88 -17.81 1.80 -3.43
N ASN A 89 -19.02 1.49 -3.90
CA ASN A 89 -20.01 2.51 -4.25
C ASN A 89 -20.76 3.04 -3.02
N ALA A 90 -20.72 2.31 -1.90
CA ALA A 90 -21.21 2.75 -0.60
C ALA A 90 -20.12 2.66 0.46
N THR A 91 -20.38 3.21 1.65
CA THR A 91 -19.53 2.96 2.82
C THR A 91 -19.45 1.46 3.09
N TYR A 92 -18.24 0.95 3.27
CA TYR A 92 -18.01 -0.49 3.44
C TYR A 92 -18.76 -1.06 4.66
N ASP A 93 -19.49 -2.17 4.42
CA ASP A 93 -20.14 -3.01 5.41
C ASP A 93 -19.88 -4.49 5.09
N ASN A 94 -19.29 -5.22 6.03
CA ASN A 94 -18.97 -6.65 5.86
C ASN A 94 -20.21 -7.54 5.70
N ASN A 95 -21.39 -7.08 6.13
CA ASN A 95 -22.62 -7.87 6.04
C ASN A 95 -23.34 -7.73 4.70
N THR A 96 -23.07 -6.66 3.97
CA THR A 96 -23.81 -6.27 2.78
C THR A 96 -22.89 -6.23 1.56
N PRO A 97 -23.13 -7.04 0.52
CA PRO A 97 -22.37 -6.93 -0.72
C PRO A 97 -22.52 -5.53 -1.33
N ASP A 98 -21.40 -4.90 -1.67
CA ASP A 98 -21.40 -3.62 -2.38
C ASP A 98 -21.90 -3.78 -3.82
N TYR A 99 -22.40 -2.69 -4.40
CA TYR A 99 -22.89 -2.63 -5.77
C TYR A 99 -21.84 -3.04 -6.81
N PHE A 100 -20.55 -2.80 -6.54
CA PHE A 100 -19.46 -3.15 -7.45
C PHE A 100 -19.17 -4.65 -7.54
N ILE A 101 -19.58 -5.44 -6.55
CA ILE A 101 -19.28 -6.87 -6.53
C ILE A 101 -19.94 -7.58 -7.72
N GLY A 102 -19.13 -8.34 -8.45
CA GLY A 102 -19.52 -9.07 -9.66
C GLY A 102 -19.48 -8.24 -10.95
N LYS A 103 -19.15 -6.94 -10.87
CA LYS A 103 -18.95 -6.09 -12.05
C LYS A 103 -17.53 -6.17 -12.57
N THR A 104 -17.34 -5.71 -13.79
CA THR A 104 -16.04 -5.60 -14.42
C THR A 104 -15.50 -4.19 -14.21
N LEU A 105 -14.31 -4.08 -13.66
CA LEU A 105 -13.53 -2.85 -13.60
C LEU A 105 -12.53 -2.81 -14.76
N LYS A 106 -12.40 -1.65 -15.38
CA LYS A 106 -11.41 -1.38 -16.43
C LYS A 106 -10.53 -0.22 -16.00
N LEU A 107 -9.22 -0.43 -16.08
CA LEU A 107 -8.22 0.62 -15.97
C LEU A 107 -7.69 0.94 -17.36
N ARG A 108 -7.66 2.22 -17.75
CA ARG A 108 -7.05 2.67 -19.00
C ARG A 108 -5.86 3.55 -18.67
N ASN A 109 -4.67 3.13 -19.09
CA ASN A 109 -3.46 3.92 -18.90
C ASN A 109 -3.42 5.07 -19.91
N ILE A 110 -3.33 6.31 -19.44
CA ILE A 110 -3.25 7.50 -20.30
C ILE A 110 -1.89 7.56 -21.02
N CYS A 111 -0.84 6.97 -20.44
CA CYS A 111 0.51 7.04 -20.98
C CYS A 111 0.69 6.23 -22.27
N ASP A 112 0.07 5.05 -22.36
CA ASP A 112 0.28 4.10 -23.46
C ASP A 112 -1.03 3.54 -24.06
N SER A 113 -2.19 3.97 -23.56
CA SER A 113 -3.53 3.50 -23.95
C SER A 113 -3.81 2.02 -23.69
N ASN A 114 -2.96 1.30 -22.95
CA ASN A 114 -3.22 -0.08 -22.58
C ASN A 114 -4.36 -0.17 -21.56
N GLU A 115 -5.15 -1.24 -21.66
CA GLU A 115 -6.28 -1.49 -20.77
C GLU A 115 -6.05 -2.74 -19.91
N TRP A 116 -6.43 -2.64 -18.64
CA TRP A 116 -6.42 -3.74 -17.68
C TRP A 116 -7.83 -3.97 -17.18
N VAL A 117 -8.24 -5.23 -17.12
CA VAL A 117 -9.63 -5.60 -16.82
C VAL A 117 -9.66 -6.58 -15.67
N TYR A 118 -10.46 -6.26 -14.65
CA TYR A 118 -10.62 -7.05 -13.44
C TYR A 118 -12.09 -7.34 -13.19
N MET A 119 -12.39 -8.56 -12.76
CA MET A 119 -13.72 -8.89 -12.25
C MET A 119 -13.68 -8.68 -10.74
N LEU A 120 -14.55 -7.81 -10.22
CA LEU A 120 -14.55 -7.45 -8.81
C LEU A 120 -15.18 -8.57 -7.98
N GLY A 121 -14.33 -9.35 -7.32
CA GLY A 121 -14.74 -10.44 -6.45
C GLY A 121 -15.24 -9.96 -5.10
N ARG A 122 -15.85 -10.88 -4.34
CA ARG A 122 -16.34 -10.62 -2.98
C ARG A 122 -15.24 -10.68 -1.93
N ASN A 123 -14.20 -11.47 -2.17
CA ASN A 123 -13.12 -11.62 -1.22
C ASN A 123 -12.23 -10.36 -1.22
N ALA A 124 -11.67 -10.04 -0.05
CA ALA A 124 -10.88 -8.83 0.20
C ALA A 124 -9.63 -8.72 -0.70
N ASP A 125 -9.16 -9.82 -1.26
CA ASP A 125 -7.99 -9.94 -2.14
C ASP A 125 -8.37 -10.21 -3.62
N GLU A 126 -9.63 -10.02 -4.02
CA GLU A 126 -10.13 -10.33 -5.37
C GLU A 126 -10.63 -9.12 -6.17
N GLN A 127 -10.14 -7.91 -5.85
CA GLN A 127 -10.41 -6.70 -6.63
C GLN A 127 -9.19 -6.30 -7.50
N ILE A 128 -8.54 -5.17 -7.20
CA ILE A 128 -7.45 -4.64 -8.03
C ILE A 128 -6.10 -5.01 -7.39
N PRO A 129 -5.36 -6.00 -7.94
CA PRO A 129 -4.02 -6.35 -7.46
C PRO A 129 -2.99 -5.31 -7.94
N LEU A 130 -2.57 -4.42 -7.04
CA LEU A 130 -1.74 -3.25 -7.37
C LEU A 130 -0.33 -3.64 -7.79
N GLU A 131 0.17 -4.79 -7.33
CA GLU A 131 1.49 -5.30 -7.67
C GLU A 131 1.67 -5.53 -9.18
N ASN A 132 0.57 -5.88 -9.86
CA ASN A 132 0.57 -6.24 -11.28
C ASN A 132 0.44 -5.03 -12.21
N LEU A 133 0.11 -3.84 -11.68
CA LEU A 133 -0.07 -2.64 -12.49
C LEU A 133 1.27 -2.04 -12.89
N PRO A 134 1.59 -1.87 -14.18
CA PRO A 134 2.78 -1.12 -14.61
C PRO A 134 2.77 0.34 -14.12
N ASN A 135 3.91 1.01 -14.27
CA ASN A 135 3.95 2.46 -14.03
C ASN A 135 3.09 3.18 -15.07
N GLY A 136 2.33 4.16 -14.62
CA GLY A 136 1.36 4.84 -15.46
C GLY A 136 0.38 5.69 -14.69
N PHE A 137 -0.53 6.32 -15.42
CA PHE A 137 -1.60 7.15 -14.88
C PHE A 137 -2.92 6.62 -15.43
N TYR A 138 -3.75 6.07 -14.57
CA TYR A 138 -4.88 5.23 -14.95
C TYR A 138 -6.21 5.92 -14.70
N GLU A 139 -7.04 5.96 -15.74
CA GLU A 139 -8.48 6.19 -15.64
C GLU A 139 -9.17 4.91 -15.17
N VAL A 140 -10.17 5.04 -14.31
CA VAL A 140 -10.89 3.92 -13.71
C VAL A 140 -12.36 3.93 -14.14
N PHE A 141 -12.83 2.79 -14.65
CA PHE A 141 -14.19 2.59 -15.13
C PHE A 141 -14.82 1.35 -14.52
N ILE A 142 -16.13 1.40 -14.30
CA ILE A 142 -16.97 0.22 -14.03
C ILE A 142 -17.84 -0.04 -15.24
N VAL A 143 -17.79 -1.26 -15.77
CA VAL A 143 -18.69 -1.71 -16.83
C VAL A 143 -19.98 -2.20 -16.19
N ASP A 144 -21.06 -1.46 -16.41
CA ASP A 144 -22.39 -1.78 -15.93
C ASP A 144 -23.36 -1.86 -17.10
N ASN A 145 -23.98 -3.04 -17.30
CA ASN A 145 -24.86 -3.30 -18.45
C ASN A 145 -24.23 -2.93 -19.81
N LEU A 146 -22.95 -3.28 -19.99
CA LEU A 146 -22.13 -2.98 -21.19
C LEU A 146 -21.84 -1.48 -21.41
N ILE A 147 -22.13 -0.63 -20.43
CA ILE A 147 -21.79 0.80 -20.46
C ILE A 147 -20.58 1.02 -19.55
N GLU A 148 -19.54 1.65 -20.09
CA GLU A 148 -18.38 2.09 -19.30
C GLU A 148 -18.77 3.35 -18.52
N LYS A 149 -18.79 3.26 -17.19
CA LYS A 149 -19.05 4.39 -16.30
C LYS A 149 -17.75 4.85 -15.67
N ARG A 150 -17.35 6.10 -15.87
CA ARG A 150 -16.13 6.68 -15.28
C ARG A 150 -16.32 6.88 -13.79
N LEU A 151 -15.35 6.44 -12.99
CA LEU A 151 -15.40 6.64 -11.54
C LEU A 151 -15.02 8.07 -11.14
N ILE A 152 -15.80 8.63 -10.23
CA ILE A 152 -15.56 9.92 -9.57
C ILE A 152 -15.54 9.71 -8.04
N SER A 153 -14.78 10.52 -7.30
CA SER A 153 -14.94 10.63 -5.85
C SER A 153 -16.01 11.66 -5.51
N ASP A 154 -16.60 11.55 -4.32
CA ASP A 154 -17.54 12.53 -3.79
C ASP A 154 -16.86 13.87 -3.48
N ASP A 155 -15.71 13.79 -2.84
CA ASP A 155 -14.87 14.92 -2.43
C ASP A 155 -13.43 14.77 -2.95
N GLU A 156 -12.61 15.78 -2.67
CA GLU A 156 -11.17 15.74 -2.89
C GLU A 156 -10.54 14.53 -2.18
N LEU A 157 -9.83 13.69 -2.93
CA LEU A 157 -9.27 12.45 -2.46
C LEU A 157 -7.79 12.35 -2.83
N TYR A 158 -6.96 12.18 -1.80
CA TYR A 158 -5.54 11.89 -1.92
C TYR A 158 -5.16 10.82 -0.90
N ASP A 159 -4.68 9.66 -1.36
CA ASP A 159 -4.05 8.64 -0.50
C ASP A 159 -2.86 8.00 -1.21
N VAL A 160 -1.88 7.58 -0.41
CA VAL A 160 -0.64 6.98 -0.88
C VAL A 160 -0.47 5.60 -0.29
N PHE A 161 -0.23 4.63 -1.15
CA PHE A 161 0.06 3.25 -0.78
C PHE A 161 1.36 2.79 -1.43
N TYR A 162 2.05 1.85 -0.80
CA TYR A 162 3.32 1.30 -1.30
C TYR A 162 3.21 -0.22 -1.40
N THR A 163 3.61 -0.80 -2.52
CA THR A 163 3.58 -2.26 -2.71
C THR A 163 4.78 -2.93 -2.02
N VAL A 164 4.76 -4.26 -1.94
CA VAL A 164 5.92 -5.06 -1.53
C VAL A 164 7.07 -4.86 -2.52
N ARG A 165 8.29 -4.78 -2.00
CA ARG A 165 9.52 -4.78 -2.80
C ARG A 165 9.68 -6.09 -3.55
N ARG A 166 9.88 -5.97 -4.86
CA ARG A 166 10.24 -7.10 -5.73
C ARG A 166 11.59 -6.75 -6.35
N ASN A 167 12.60 -7.56 -6.05
CA ASN A 167 13.99 -7.30 -6.45
C ASN A 167 14.50 -5.93 -5.97
N GLY A 168 14.15 -5.54 -4.74
CA GLY A 168 14.57 -4.29 -4.11
C GLY A 168 13.72 -3.05 -4.46
N VAL A 169 12.82 -3.14 -5.44
CA VAL A 169 11.98 -2.01 -5.87
C VAL A 169 10.53 -2.23 -5.47
N SER A 170 9.94 -1.25 -4.79
CA SER A 170 8.50 -1.16 -4.51
C SER A 170 7.84 -0.14 -5.42
N LYS A 171 6.53 -0.25 -5.64
CA LYS A 171 5.75 0.77 -6.33
C LYS A 171 5.08 1.69 -5.34
N ARG A 172 4.94 2.95 -5.71
CA ARG A 172 4.09 3.95 -5.08
C ARG A 172 2.79 4.04 -5.87
N ILE A 173 1.68 3.99 -5.15
CA ILE A 173 0.32 4.04 -5.67
C ILE A 173 -0.34 5.27 -5.07
N ASP A 174 -0.63 6.27 -5.90
CA ASP A 174 -1.39 7.45 -5.49
C ASP A 174 -2.84 7.30 -5.99
N LEU A 175 -3.79 7.37 -5.06
CA LEU A 175 -5.21 7.53 -5.38
C LEU A 175 -5.52 9.02 -5.40
N ILE A 176 -6.09 9.48 -6.50
CA ILE A 176 -6.29 10.90 -6.76
C ILE A 176 -7.72 11.10 -7.23
N GLY A 177 -8.47 11.96 -6.56
CA GLY A 177 -9.78 12.43 -6.98
C GLY A 177 -9.85 13.92 -6.74
N ASP A 178 -9.44 14.71 -7.73
CA ASP A 178 -9.40 16.16 -7.61
C ASP A 178 -9.76 16.78 -8.96
N LYS A 179 -10.74 17.68 -8.96
CA LYS A 179 -11.18 18.41 -10.15
C LYS A 179 -10.12 19.45 -10.53
N ASP A 180 -9.48 20.06 -9.54
CA ASP A 180 -8.51 21.13 -9.70
C ASP A 180 -7.07 20.57 -9.92
N LEU A 181 -6.95 19.25 -10.10
CA LEU A 181 -5.71 18.51 -10.32
C LEU A 181 -4.81 19.14 -11.39
N VAL A 182 -5.41 19.67 -12.45
CA VAL A 182 -4.73 20.42 -13.50
C VAL A 182 -5.49 21.71 -13.80
N GLN A 183 -4.86 22.83 -13.48
CA GLN A 183 -5.39 24.16 -13.79
C GLN A 183 -5.28 24.47 -15.29
N GLY A 184 -6.19 25.28 -15.81
CA GLY A 184 -6.19 25.81 -17.17
C GLY A 184 -5.09 26.84 -17.43
N ILE A 185 -4.95 27.24 -18.71
CA ILE A 185 -3.98 28.28 -19.15
C ILE A 185 -4.32 29.65 -18.54
N ASP A 186 -5.60 29.89 -18.22
CA ASP A 186 -6.03 31.00 -17.38
C ASP A 186 -6.06 30.52 -15.91
N ASP A 187 -5.23 31.12 -15.06
CA ASP A 187 -5.12 30.77 -13.63
C ASP A 187 -6.51 30.70 -12.96
N ASN A 188 -6.79 29.59 -12.25
CA ASN A 188 -8.05 29.26 -11.54
C ASN A 188 -9.24 28.75 -12.36
N VAL A 189 -9.06 28.30 -13.61
CA VAL A 189 -10.11 27.53 -14.31
C VAL A 189 -9.76 26.04 -14.27
N SER A 190 -10.57 25.25 -13.57
CA SER A 190 -10.46 23.79 -13.60
C SER A 190 -10.69 23.26 -15.02
N ILE A 191 -9.82 22.34 -15.46
CA ILE A 191 -10.00 21.63 -16.73
C ILE A 191 -10.99 20.47 -16.57
N LEU A 192 -11.03 19.85 -15.40
CA LEU A 192 -11.96 18.77 -15.10
C LEU A 192 -13.26 19.35 -14.54
N ASP A 193 -14.38 18.78 -14.96
CA ASP A 193 -15.72 19.16 -14.52
C ASP A 193 -16.18 18.44 -13.25
N ASP A 194 -15.44 17.43 -12.79
CA ASP A 194 -15.73 16.63 -11.61
C ASP A 194 -14.44 16.05 -10.97
N HIS A 195 -14.55 15.44 -9.78
CA HIS A 195 -13.45 14.77 -9.08
C HIS A 195 -13.19 13.37 -9.67
N TYR A 196 -12.74 13.30 -10.92
CA TYR A 196 -12.44 12.02 -11.56
C TYR A 196 -11.39 11.22 -10.78
N PHE A 197 -11.67 9.95 -10.53
CA PHE A 197 -10.81 9.08 -9.72
C PHE A 197 -9.71 8.46 -10.59
N PHE A 198 -8.46 8.79 -10.30
CA PHE A 198 -7.27 8.25 -10.97
C PHE A 198 -6.45 7.38 -10.02
N ILE A 199 -5.72 6.44 -10.61
CA ILE A 199 -4.67 5.69 -9.93
C ILE A 199 -3.38 6.02 -10.63
N GLN A 200 -2.42 6.59 -9.91
CA GLN A 200 -1.06 6.77 -10.41
C GLN A 200 -0.15 5.70 -9.83
N VAL A 201 0.66 5.09 -10.70
CA VAL A 201 1.63 4.07 -10.33
C VAL A 201 3.01 4.54 -10.75
N THR A 202 3.92 4.62 -9.79
CA THR A 202 5.32 5.00 -10.02
C THR A 202 6.23 4.04 -9.25
N ASP A 203 7.50 3.98 -9.61
CA ASP A 203 8.50 3.34 -8.75
C ASP A 203 8.68 4.22 -7.52
N ALA A 204 8.66 3.60 -6.33
CA ALA A 204 8.83 4.33 -5.08
C ALA A 204 10.32 4.59 -4.82
N ASP A 205 10.60 5.77 -4.29
CA ASP A 205 11.95 6.12 -3.85
C ASP A 205 12.34 5.30 -2.59
N GLU A 206 13.62 4.91 -2.51
CA GLU A 206 14.15 4.19 -1.34
C GLU A 206 13.97 4.98 -0.04
N VAL A 207 14.05 6.32 -0.11
CA VAL A 207 13.87 7.21 1.04
C VAL A 207 12.42 7.18 1.54
N GLU A 208 11.45 7.17 0.63
CA GLU A 208 10.02 7.14 1.00
C GLU A 208 9.64 5.82 1.67
N THR A 209 10.27 4.73 1.24
CA THR A 209 9.98 3.40 1.76
C THR A 209 10.89 2.99 2.90
N ALA A 210 11.78 3.87 3.36
CA ALA A 210 12.77 3.57 4.39
C ALA A 210 12.16 3.00 5.67
N GLU A 211 10.97 3.42 6.08
CA GLU A 211 10.28 2.90 7.28
C GLU A 211 9.14 1.92 6.97
N ILE A 212 9.04 1.45 5.72
CA ILE A 212 8.00 0.53 5.26
C ILE A 212 8.58 -0.87 5.14
N TYR A 213 8.04 -1.79 5.92
CA TYR A 213 8.35 -3.22 5.83
C TYR A 213 7.43 -3.90 4.83
N ASP A 214 7.93 -4.96 4.19
CA ASP A 214 7.15 -5.75 3.23
C ASP A 214 6.31 -6.81 3.96
N VAL A 215 6.95 -7.47 4.93
CA VAL A 215 6.37 -8.56 5.71
C VAL A 215 6.71 -8.43 7.18
N TYR A 216 5.71 -8.71 8.01
CA TYR A 216 5.82 -8.84 9.44
C TYR A 216 5.69 -10.32 9.82
N ILE A 217 6.77 -10.90 10.37
CA ILE A 217 6.79 -12.29 10.81
C ILE A 217 6.59 -12.32 12.32
N ASP A 218 5.56 -13.01 12.76
CA ASP A 218 5.18 -13.11 14.16
C ASP A 218 5.42 -14.53 14.70
N PRO A 219 6.57 -14.83 15.33
CA PRO A 219 6.71 -16.03 16.13
C PRO A 219 5.77 -15.95 17.35
N ALA A 220 4.75 -16.82 17.37
CA ALA A 220 3.77 -16.87 18.45
C ALA A 220 4.43 -17.12 19.82
N HIS A 221 3.70 -16.79 20.89
CA HIS A 221 4.14 -16.89 22.28
C HIS A 221 5.37 -16.03 22.64
N ASN A 222 5.85 -16.18 23.87
CA ASN A 222 6.55 -15.15 24.63
C ASN A 222 5.69 -13.88 24.78
N THR A 223 4.38 -14.10 24.96
CA THR A 223 3.38 -13.04 25.12
C THR A 223 3.21 -12.71 26.59
N THR A 224 3.25 -11.43 26.95
CA THR A 224 2.95 -11.00 28.32
C THR A 224 1.49 -10.59 28.44
N SER A 225 0.79 -11.15 29.43
CA SER A 225 -0.57 -10.79 29.81
C SER A 225 -0.71 -10.88 31.33
N TRP A 226 -1.22 -9.84 31.99
CA TRP A 226 -1.39 -9.79 33.44
C TRP A 226 -0.12 -10.18 34.24
N ASN A 227 1.06 -9.72 33.81
CA ASN A 227 2.38 -10.04 34.38
C ASN A 227 2.79 -11.52 34.31
N VAL A 228 2.13 -12.32 33.47
CA VAL A 228 2.54 -13.69 33.16
C VAL A 228 2.98 -13.74 31.71
N THR A 229 4.16 -14.32 31.47
CA THR A 229 4.67 -14.57 30.12
C THR A 229 4.28 -15.98 29.70
N ASP A 230 3.44 -16.09 28.68
CA ASP A 230 3.13 -17.34 28.01
C ASP A 230 4.25 -17.68 27.02
N ARG A 231 5.02 -18.73 27.30
CA ARG A 231 6.08 -19.27 26.41
C ARG A 231 5.57 -20.39 25.48
N GLY A 232 4.27 -20.66 25.48
CA GLY A 232 3.68 -21.78 24.77
C GLY A 232 3.95 -23.11 25.48
N ARG A 233 3.96 -24.20 24.71
CA ARG A 233 4.19 -25.54 25.23
C ARG A 233 5.67 -25.87 25.32
N THR A 234 5.97 -26.75 26.28
CA THR A 234 7.28 -27.39 26.41
C THR A 234 7.09 -28.89 26.29
N ASP A 235 7.81 -29.52 25.38
CA ASP A 235 7.93 -30.99 25.29
C ASP A 235 9.41 -31.33 25.11
N ASP A 236 9.94 -32.16 26.01
CA ASP A 236 11.37 -32.47 26.11
C ASP A 236 12.25 -31.20 26.27
N ASP A 237 13.19 -30.97 25.34
CA ASP A 237 14.08 -29.80 25.32
C ASP A 237 13.53 -28.63 24.47
N LEU A 238 12.37 -28.80 23.85
CA LEU A 238 11.79 -27.79 22.96
C LEU A 238 10.79 -26.91 23.72
N VAL A 239 11.01 -25.61 23.65
CA VAL A 239 10.05 -24.58 24.06
C VAL A 239 9.48 -23.93 22.81
N GLU A 240 8.16 -23.92 22.69
CA GLU A 240 7.45 -23.46 21.49
C GLU A 240 7.86 -22.04 21.06
N ALA A 241 7.89 -21.08 21.98
CA ALA A 241 8.33 -19.71 21.69
C ALA A 241 9.75 -19.62 21.11
N ASP A 242 10.66 -20.48 21.57
CA ASP A 242 12.08 -20.47 21.17
C ASP A 242 12.26 -21.12 19.80
N VAL A 243 11.55 -22.23 19.56
CA VAL A 243 11.50 -22.90 18.25
C VAL A 243 10.97 -21.96 17.18
N LEU A 244 9.85 -21.28 17.45
CA LEU A 244 9.22 -20.37 16.51
C LEU A 244 10.09 -19.15 16.22
N PHE A 245 10.74 -18.58 17.24
CA PHE A 245 11.68 -17.46 17.05
C PHE A 245 12.84 -17.85 16.13
N LYS A 246 13.45 -19.02 16.37
CA LYS A 246 14.55 -19.52 15.54
C LYS A 246 14.14 -19.70 14.07
N ILE A 247 12.92 -20.19 13.82
CA ILE A 247 12.38 -20.31 12.46
C ILE A 247 12.14 -18.92 11.84
N ALA A 248 11.60 -17.98 12.62
CA ALA A 248 11.36 -16.61 12.16
C ALA A 248 12.65 -15.89 11.76
N GLU A 249 13.71 -15.99 12.56
CA GLU A 249 15.03 -15.43 12.24
C GLU A 249 15.60 -16.03 10.95
N ALA A 250 15.55 -17.35 10.82
CA ALA A 250 16.04 -18.02 9.62
C ALA A 250 15.23 -17.62 8.37
N LEU A 251 13.90 -17.53 8.50
CA LEU A 251 13.02 -17.11 7.41
C LEU A 251 13.29 -15.65 7.01
N LYS A 252 13.48 -14.76 7.98
CA LYS A 252 13.88 -13.37 7.74
C LYS A 252 15.13 -13.29 6.87
N VAL A 253 16.19 -14.02 7.23
CA VAL A 253 17.43 -14.03 6.44
C VAL A 253 17.19 -14.47 4.98
N LYS A 254 16.35 -15.49 4.76
CA LYS A 254 16.05 -15.98 3.41
C LYS A 254 15.26 -14.98 2.57
N LEU A 255 14.29 -14.30 3.18
CA LEU A 255 13.48 -13.29 2.50
C LEU A 255 14.28 -12.00 2.24
N GLU A 256 15.10 -11.55 3.18
CA GLU A 256 15.97 -10.38 3.00
C GLU A 256 17.03 -10.59 1.92
N ALA A 257 17.52 -11.82 1.77
CA ALA A 257 18.42 -12.18 0.67
C ALA A 257 17.77 -12.01 -0.73
N GLN A 258 16.43 -11.89 -0.82
CA GLN A 258 15.69 -11.62 -2.06
C GLN A 258 15.29 -10.14 -2.21
N GLY A 259 15.81 -9.27 -1.36
CA GLY A 259 15.54 -7.82 -1.42
C GLY A 259 14.25 -7.38 -0.73
N LEU A 260 13.62 -8.25 0.05
CA LEU A 260 12.49 -7.90 0.92
C LEU A 260 12.99 -7.25 2.21
N LYS A 261 12.19 -6.35 2.79
CA LYS A 261 12.40 -5.79 4.12
C LYS A 261 11.46 -6.47 5.12
N VAL A 262 12.04 -7.13 6.12
CA VAL A 262 11.30 -8.02 7.03
C VAL A 262 11.35 -7.50 8.47
N MET A 263 10.20 -7.41 9.14
CA MET A 263 10.14 -7.15 10.58
C MET A 263 9.80 -8.44 11.33
N LEU A 264 10.45 -8.67 12.48
CA LEU A 264 10.01 -9.66 13.45
C LEU A 264 9.21 -8.97 14.55
N SER A 265 8.20 -9.65 15.10
CA SER A 265 7.42 -9.07 16.20
C SER A 265 8.20 -8.88 17.50
N ARG A 266 9.27 -9.66 17.68
CA ARG A 266 10.18 -9.62 18.83
C ARG A 266 11.60 -9.42 18.32
N GLU A 267 12.38 -8.60 19.00
CA GLU A 267 13.75 -8.26 18.58
C GLU A 267 14.76 -9.36 18.94
N THR A 268 14.51 -10.08 20.03
CA THR A 268 15.35 -11.16 20.54
C THR A 268 14.50 -12.32 21.03
N ILE A 269 15.14 -13.48 21.21
CA ILE A 269 14.48 -14.70 21.68
C ILE A 269 13.80 -14.50 23.05
N ASP A 270 14.41 -13.71 23.93
CA ASP A 270 13.91 -13.44 25.28
C ASP A 270 12.96 -12.24 25.35
N ALA A 271 12.94 -11.36 24.34
CA ALA A 271 12.05 -10.21 24.32
C ALA A 271 10.59 -10.68 24.36
N THR A 272 9.79 -10.07 25.24
CA THR A 272 8.35 -10.31 25.35
C THR A 272 7.55 -9.26 24.61
N ILE A 273 6.33 -9.60 24.21
CA ILE A 273 5.41 -8.65 23.56
C ILE A 273 3.97 -8.84 24.07
N ASN A 274 3.17 -7.78 24.10
CA ASN A 274 1.77 -7.88 24.51
C ASN A 274 0.91 -8.44 23.37
N GLN A 275 -0.15 -9.19 23.72
CA GLN A 275 -1.08 -9.73 22.72
C GLN A 275 -1.93 -8.62 22.06
N TYR A 276 -2.44 -7.71 22.90
CA TYR A 276 -3.39 -6.66 22.56
C TYR A 276 -2.83 -5.31 22.99
N GLY A 277 -3.43 -4.24 22.46
CA GLY A 277 -3.11 -2.88 22.88
C GLY A 277 -1.97 -2.24 22.10
N VAL A 278 -1.76 -0.96 22.39
CA VAL A 278 -0.58 -0.19 21.97
C VAL A 278 0.68 -0.92 22.44
N ASP A 279 1.71 -0.93 21.59
CA ASP A 279 2.95 -1.71 21.72
C ASP A 279 2.80 -3.24 21.67
N GLY A 280 1.59 -3.76 21.45
CA GLY A 280 1.33 -5.18 21.20
C GLY A 280 1.74 -5.64 19.79
N ARG A 281 1.59 -6.95 19.54
CA ARG A 281 1.99 -7.60 18.29
C ARG A 281 1.44 -6.92 17.04
N LEU A 282 0.14 -6.65 17.04
CA LEU A 282 -0.53 -6.08 15.87
C LEU A 282 -0.32 -4.58 15.76
N TYR A 283 -0.24 -3.87 16.90
CA TYR A 283 0.13 -2.46 16.87
C TYR A 283 1.46 -2.25 16.16
N LYS A 284 2.49 -3.05 16.51
CA LYS A 284 3.79 -3.02 15.82
C LYS A 284 3.69 -3.38 14.33
N ALA A 285 2.85 -4.35 13.96
CA ALA A 285 2.61 -4.68 12.55
C ALA A 285 2.02 -3.50 11.75
N TYR A 286 1.09 -2.74 12.33
CA TYR A 286 0.57 -1.52 11.70
C TYR A 286 1.62 -0.41 11.64
N GLN A 287 2.41 -0.22 12.70
CA GLN A 287 3.50 0.77 12.70
C GLN A 287 4.55 0.46 11.62
N SER A 288 4.80 -0.83 11.34
CA SER A 288 5.72 -1.25 10.29
C SER A 288 5.17 -1.07 8.87
N LYS A 289 3.88 -0.75 8.74
CA LYS A 289 3.17 -0.61 7.46
C LYS A 289 3.29 -1.84 6.55
N ALA A 290 3.44 -3.03 7.14
CA ALA A 290 3.60 -4.27 6.38
C ALA A 290 2.37 -4.61 5.55
N LYS A 291 2.56 -5.33 4.44
CA LYS A 291 1.45 -5.81 3.60
C LYS A 291 1.05 -7.22 3.95
N HIS A 292 2.02 -8.02 4.39
CA HIS A 292 1.80 -9.39 4.81
C HIS A 292 2.13 -9.59 6.29
N TYR A 293 1.28 -10.34 6.98
CA TYR A 293 1.50 -10.81 8.35
C TYR A 293 1.57 -12.33 8.36
N LEU A 294 2.72 -12.86 8.72
CA LEU A 294 2.96 -14.31 8.80
C LEU A 294 3.11 -14.70 10.26
N GLU A 295 2.05 -15.22 10.87
CA GLU A 295 2.18 -15.86 12.17
C GLU A 295 2.77 -17.26 12.01
N LEU A 296 3.77 -17.56 12.81
CA LEU A 296 4.32 -18.91 12.94
C LEU A 296 3.85 -19.47 14.27
N ASN A 297 3.29 -20.67 14.23
CA ASN A 297 2.73 -21.33 15.42
C ASN A 297 3.03 -22.83 15.39
N LEU A 298 2.94 -23.52 16.53
CA LEU A 298 3.00 -24.98 16.59
C LEU A 298 1.65 -25.55 17.03
N ASN A 299 1.45 -26.82 16.71
CA ASN A 299 0.32 -27.57 17.20
C ASN A 299 0.70 -28.33 18.47
N PHE A 300 -0.30 -28.61 19.31
CA PHE A 300 -0.14 -29.48 20.47
C PHE A 300 -1.37 -30.34 20.69
N THR A 301 -1.15 -31.58 21.09
CA THR A 301 -2.21 -32.45 21.62
C THR A 301 -1.65 -33.41 22.66
N THR A 302 -2.52 -33.96 23.50
CA THR A 302 -2.16 -35.02 24.44
C THR A 302 -1.95 -36.37 23.75
N ASN A 303 -2.49 -36.56 22.53
CA ASN A 303 -2.25 -37.75 21.73
C ASN A 303 -0.95 -37.62 20.92
N LYS A 304 0.14 -38.22 21.42
CA LYS A 304 1.47 -38.16 20.80
C LYS A 304 1.56 -38.72 19.38
N ASP A 305 0.57 -39.49 18.92
CA ASP A 305 0.53 -40.00 17.54
C ASP A 305 -0.02 -38.99 16.52
N THR A 306 -0.67 -37.92 16.99
CA THR A 306 -1.18 -36.87 16.10
C THR A 306 -0.04 -36.02 15.60
N ARG A 307 0.01 -35.79 14.28
CA ARG A 307 1.08 -35.06 13.63
C ARG A 307 0.60 -34.28 12.41
N GLY A 308 1.47 -33.41 11.90
CA GLY A 308 1.29 -32.67 10.66
C GLY A 308 1.10 -31.17 10.84
N SER A 309 0.83 -30.51 9.72
CA SER A 309 0.88 -29.05 9.61
C SER A 309 -0.38 -28.49 8.96
N ARG A 310 -0.71 -27.22 9.24
CA ARG A 310 -1.78 -26.51 8.52
C ARG A 310 -1.45 -25.03 8.36
N VAL A 311 -2.09 -24.39 7.41
CA VAL A 311 -2.15 -22.94 7.27
C VAL A 311 -3.59 -22.47 7.42
N ILE A 312 -3.78 -21.42 8.21
CA ILE A 312 -5.06 -20.77 8.42
C ILE A 312 -5.02 -19.39 7.77
N TYR A 313 -6.04 -19.06 6.98
CA TYR A 313 -6.19 -17.76 6.33
C TYR A 313 -7.57 -17.17 6.61
N SER A 314 -7.79 -15.88 6.30
CA SER A 314 -9.07 -15.23 6.49
C SER A 314 -10.18 -15.92 5.71
N SER A 315 -11.36 -16.12 6.30
CA SER A 315 -12.52 -16.61 5.56
C SER A 315 -13.13 -15.57 4.62
N TYR A 316 -12.63 -14.33 4.65
CA TYR A 316 -13.00 -13.23 3.76
C TYR A 316 -11.98 -13.01 2.64
N SER A 317 -10.93 -13.83 2.56
CA SER A 317 -9.96 -13.81 1.47
C SER A 317 -10.00 -15.11 0.66
N SER A 318 -9.43 -15.06 -0.54
CA SER A 318 -9.12 -16.24 -1.32
C SER A 318 -8.06 -17.10 -0.61
N ASN A 319 -7.95 -18.36 -1.02
CA ASN A 319 -6.95 -19.28 -0.49
C ASN A 319 -5.58 -19.19 -1.19
N ARG A 320 -5.42 -18.28 -2.16
CA ARG A 320 -4.27 -18.30 -3.10
C ARG A 320 -2.94 -18.12 -2.39
N PHE A 321 -2.85 -17.08 -1.55
CA PHE A 321 -1.66 -16.77 -0.78
C PHE A 321 -1.25 -17.93 0.16
N ALA A 322 -2.19 -18.42 0.96
CA ALA A 322 -1.97 -19.54 1.86
C ALA A 322 -1.62 -20.84 1.12
N THR A 323 -2.26 -21.11 -0.02
CA THR A 323 -1.99 -22.30 -0.84
C THR A 323 -0.58 -22.28 -1.42
N SER A 324 -0.09 -21.13 -1.89
CA SER A 324 1.26 -21.00 -2.43
C SER A 324 2.32 -21.36 -1.38
N ILE A 325 2.18 -20.78 -0.18
CA ILE A 325 3.11 -21.01 0.92
C ILE A 325 3.07 -22.46 1.38
N PHE A 326 1.86 -22.98 1.62
CA PHE A 326 1.69 -24.32 2.16
C PHE A 326 2.14 -25.41 1.18
N LYS A 327 1.83 -25.28 -0.12
CA LYS A 327 2.30 -26.25 -1.13
C LYS A 327 3.82 -26.34 -1.18
N SER A 328 4.51 -25.21 -1.12
CA SER A 328 5.98 -25.22 -1.09
C SER A 328 6.50 -25.82 0.20
N PHE A 329 5.95 -25.44 1.36
CA PHE A 329 6.31 -26.01 2.66
C PHE A 329 6.15 -27.55 2.69
N MET A 330 5.10 -28.10 2.08
CA MET A 330 4.87 -29.54 1.97
C MET A 330 5.94 -30.29 1.14
N ASN A 331 6.80 -29.60 0.39
CA ASN A 331 7.95 -30.24 -0.29
C ASN A 331 9.09 -30.60 0.69
N THR A 332 8.97 -30.20 1.96
CA THR A 332 9.92 -30.59 3.01
C THR A 332 9.73 -32.06 3.34
N THR A 333 10.80 -32.84 3.23
CA THR A 333 10.72 -34.30 3.44
C THR A 333 10.23 -34.63 4.85
N GLY A 334 9.19 -35.45 4.93
CA GLY A 334 8.62 -35.92 6.20
C GLY A 334 7.54 -35.02 6.81
N VAL A 335 7.32 -33.81 6.27
CA VAL A 335 6.16 -32.97 6.61
C VAL A 335 4.90 -33.57 6.00
N VAL A 336 3.78 -33.52 6.74
CA VAL A 336 2.49 -34.05 6.30
C VAL A 336 1.38 -33.05 6.62
N PRO A 337 0.30 -32.96 5.81
CA PRO A 337 -0.80 -32.07 6.11
C PRO A 337 -1.64 -32.59 7.28
N TYR A 338 -2.07 -31.67 8.14
CA TYR A 338 -3.04 -31.89 9.21
C TYR A 338 -4.38 -31.27 8.81
N GLY A 339 -5.44 -32.07 8.88
CA GLY A 339 -6.78 -31.69 8.43
C GLY A 339 -7.19 -32.41 7.16
N ARG A 340 -8.44 -32.18 6.72
CA ARG A 340 -9.03 -32.87 5.57
C ARG A 340 -8.93 -32.00 4.31
N ASN A 341 -8.83 -32.65 3.15
CA ASN A 341 -9.16 -32.01 1.88
C ASN A 341 -10.63 -31.58 1.91
N THR A 342 -10.93 -30.41 1.36
CA THR A 342 -12.31 -29.98 1.09
C THR A 342 -12.49 -29.81 -0.42
N ALA A 343 -13.73 -29.57 -0.87
CA ALA A 343 -13.99 -29.29 -2.29
C ALA A 343 -13.27 -28.02 -2.79
N SER A 344 -12.96 -27.09 -1.89
CA SER A 344 -12.36 -25.79 -2.20
C SER A 344 -10.90 -25.63 -1.79
N ASN A 345 -10.34 -26.55 -1.00
CA ASN A 345 -8.97 -26.46 -0.47
C ASN A 345 -8.25 -27.81 -0.45
N ILE A 346 -6.93 -27.76 -0.60
CA ILE A 346 -6.05 -28.89 -0.31
C ILE A 346 -5.98 -29.14 1.21
N ALA A 347 -5.64 -30.37 1.60
CA ALA A 347 -5.48 -30.76 2.99
C ALA A 347 -4.44 -29.86 3.66
N GLY A 348 -4.75 -29.38 4.85
CA GLY A 348 -3.92 -28.45 5.59
C GLY A 348 -4.11 -26.97 5.22
N VAL A 349 -4.82 -26.61 4.14
CA VAL A 349 -5.18 -25.21 3.85
C VAL A 349 -6.61 -24.95 4.31
N VAL A 350 -6.79 -24.12 5.33
CA VAL A 350 -8.07 -23.97 6.02
C VAL A 350 -8.44 -22.50 6.18
N ALA A 351 -9.65 -22.13 5.79
CA ALA A 351 -10.20 -20.81 6.13
C ALA A 351 -10.49 -20.75 7.64
N ALA A 352 -10.24 -19.60 8.26
CA ALA A 352 -10.59 -19.37 9.66
C ALA A 352 -12.09 -19.65 9.87
N SER A 353 -12.43 -20.28 10.99
CA SER A 353 -13.83 -20.42 11.36
C SER A 353 -14.44 -19.05 11.63
N ARG A 354 -15.75 -18.92 11.45
CA ARG A 354 -16.46 -17.69 11.75
C ARG A 354 -17.19 -17.78 13.08
N PHE A 355 -17.10 -16.73 13.89
CA PHE A 355 -17.93 -16.51 15.07
C PHE A 355 -18.69 -15.20 14.89
N SER A 356 -20.02 -15.25 14.93
CA SER A 356 -20.89 -14.08 14.67
C SER A 356 -20.59 -13.34 13.37
N GLY A 357 -20.25 -14.08 12.30
CA GLY A 357 -19.90 -13.47 11.02
C GLY A 357 -18.53 -12.78 11.00
N LEU A 358 -17.64 -13.05 11.96
CA LEU A 358 -16.27 -12.53 11.96
C LEU A 358 -15.27 -13.69 11.99
N ASP A 359 -14.07 -13.51 11.44
CA ASP A 359 -13.01 -14.50 11.58
C ASP A 359 -12.72 -14.73 13.07
N ALA A 360 -12.78 -15.98 13.52
CA ALA A 360 -12.55 -16.34 14.92
C ALA A 360 -11.07 -16.34 15.28
N TYR A 361 -10.18 -16.45 14.29
CA TYR A 361 -8.73 -16.44 14.50
C TYR A 361 -8.25 -15.01 14.76
N PRO A 362 -7.82 -14.65 15.99
CA PRO A 362 -7.66 -13.26 16.39
C PRO A 362 -6.60 -12.49 15.60
N SER A 363 -5.41 -13.06 15.42
CA SER A 363 -4.33 -12.39 14.68
C SER A 363 -4.75 -12.05 13.25
N ILE A 364 -5.44 -12.97 12.58
CA ILE A 364 -5.91 -12.79 11.20
C ILE A 364 -6.94 -11.66 11.11
N ARG A 365 -8.00 -11.74 11.93
CA ARG A 365 -9.06 -10.73 11.95
C ARG A 365 -8.52 -9.34 12.28
N GLU A 366 -7.73 -9.25 13.34
CA GLU A 366 -7.27 -7.97 13.88
C GLU A 366 -6.16 -7.31 13.02
N ALA A 367 -5.43 -8.09 12.21
CA ALA A 367 -4.47 -7.61 11.22
C ALA A 367 -5.13 -7.03 9.96
N GLY A 368 -6.35 -7.49 9.60
CA GLY A 368 -7.02 -7.05 8.38
C GLY A 368 -7.62 -5.64 8.43
N GLY A 369 -7.54 -4.95 9.56
CA GLY A 369 -8.09 -3.60 9.70
C GLY A 369 -9.60 -3.58 9.47
N ARG A 370 -10.09 -2.47 8.91
CA ARG A 370 -11.52 -2.26 8.69
C ARG A 370 -12.15 -3.31 7.76
N ILE A 371 -11.42 -3.82 6.77
CA ILE A 371 -11.96 -4.81 5.80
C ILE A 371 -12.25 -6.18 6.44
N LEU A 372 -11.58 -6.53 7.54
CA LEU A 372 -11.88 -7.73 8.33
C LEU A 372 -12.56 -7.40 9.67
N VAL A 373 -13.05 -6.16 9.82
CA VAL A 373 -13.79 -5.67 10.98
C VAL A 373 -12.97 -5.80 12.29
N ALA A 374 -11.69 -5.46 12.21
CA ALA A 374 -10.77 -5.48 13.34
C ALA A 374 -11.24 -4.59 14.52
N GLY A 375 -10.88 -4.96 15.75
CA GLY A 375 -11.19 -4.15 16.94
C GLY A 375 -12.66 -4.17 17.38
N THR A 376 -13.47 -5.14 16.94
CA THR A 376 -14.93 -5.17 17.20
C THR A 376 -15.48 -6.43 17.87
N ILE A 377 -14.74 -7.55 17.88
CA ILE A 377 -15.32 -8.86 18.26
C ILE A 377 -15.67 -8.99 19.76
N SER A 378 -14.98 -8.25 20.63
CA SER A 378 -15.09 -8.36 22.08
C SER A 378 -14.76 -7.04 22.76
N ASP A 379 -15.22 -6.86 24.00
CA ASP A 379 -14.93 -5.67 24.80
C ASP A 379 -13.42 -5.40 24.91
N LEU A 380 -12.61 -6.46 25.05
CA LEU A 380 -11.16 -6.33 25.10
C LEU A 380 -10.57 -5.80 23.78
N ALA A 381 -11.04 -6.29 22.63
CA ALA A 381 -10.58 -5.81 21.33
C ALA A 381 -11.04 -4.37 21.08
N VAL A 382 -12.25 -4.02 21.50
CA VAL A 382 -12.77 -2.65 21.44
C VAL A 382 -11.93 -1.73 22.32
N GLU A 383 -11.64 -2.12 23.56
CA GLU A 383 -10.89 -1.30 24.51
C GLU A 383 -9.42 -1.11 24.07
N GLN A 384 -8.77 -2.19 23.61
CA GLN A 384 -7.32 -2.18 23.43
C GLN A 384 -6.88 -2.00 21.98
N ASN A 385 -7.62 -2.52 21.00
CA ASN A 385 -7.19 -2.49 19.60
C ASN A 385 -7.86 -1.42 18.75
N SER A 386 -9.13 -1.08 19.04
CA SER A 386 -9.93 -0.24 18.14
C SER A 386 -9.30 1.14 17.86
N SER A 387 -8.47 1.63 18.77
CA SER A 387 -7.71 2.88 18.62
C SER A 387 -6.77 2.92 17.42
N PHE A 388 -6.32 1.77 16.92
CA PHE A 388 -5.36 1.70 15.81
C PHE A 388 -5.82 0.86 14.61
N ASN A 389 -6.73 -0.11 14.77
CA ASN A 389 -7.09 -1.02 13.66
C ASN A 389 -8.53 -0.94 13.16
N LYS A 390 -9.47 -0.41 13.95
CA LYS A 390 -10.89 -0.47 13.60
C LYS A 390 -11.24 0.33 12.34
N GLU A 391 -10.69 1.53 12.24
CA GLU A 391 -10.91 2.44 11.11
C GLU A 391 -9.74 2.41 10.10
N GLU A 392 -8.76 1.52 10.30
CA GLU A 392 -7.59 1.42 9.44
C GLU A 392 -7.99 0.89 8.06
N ARG A 393 -7.72 1.69 7.03
CA ARG A 393 -8.02 1.37 5.64
C ARG A 393 -7.00 0.40 5.05
N LYS A 394 -5.77 0.39 5.56
CA LYS A 394 -4.64 -0.39 5.06
C LYS A 394 -4.53 -1.71 5.82
N GLY A 395 -5.45 -2.62 5.55
CA GLY A 395 -5.47 -3.96 6.13
C GLY A 395 -4.28 -4.80 5.69
N ILE A 396 -3.73 -5.57 6.62
CA ILE A 396 -2.57 -6.45 6.39
C ILE A 396 -3.08 -7.85 6.07
N GLN A 397 -2.71 -8.38 4.89
CA GLN A 397 -3.10 -9.73 4.50
C GLN A 397 -2.33 -10.76 5.33
N SER A 398 -3.08 -11.59 6.06
CA SER A 398 -2.53 -12.39 7.14
C SER A 398 -2.81 -13.88 6.99
N LEU A 399 -1.89 -14.68 7.52
CA LEU A 399 -2.09 -16.12 7.73
C LEU A 399 -1.38 -16.57 9.01
N SER A 400 -1.79 -17.73 9.51
CA SER A 400 -1.08 -18.48 10.55
C SER A 400 -0.62 -19.82 10.01
N LEU A 401 0.69 -20.01 9.97
CA LEU A 401 1.32 -21.26 9.56
C LEU A 401 1.63 -22.07 10.81
N GLU A 402 0.85 -23.12 11.02
CA GLU A 402 1.07 -24.07 12.08
C GLU A 402 1.96 -25.21 11.59
N LEU A 403 3.22 -25.16 12.00
CA LEU A 403 4.31 -25.87 11.33
C LEU A 403 4.31 -27.37 11.60
N PHE A 404 4.09 -27.79 12.85
CA PHE A 404 4.07 -29.21 13.23
C PHE A 404 3.54 -29.38 14.66
N PHE A 405 3.28 -30.63 15.07
CA PHE A 405 2.91 -30.92 16.47
C PHE A 405 4.16 -31.05 17.34
N ILE A 406 4.38 -30.12 18.28
CA ILE A 406 5.53 -30.17 19.20
C ILE A 406 5.52 -31.45 20.06
N SER A 407 4.33 -32.00 20.32
CA SER A 407 4.12 -33.23 21.10
C SER A 407 4.43 -34.54 20.33
N ASN A 408 4.76 -34.48 19.03
CA ASN A 408 4.97 -35.65 18.19
C ASN A 408 6.47 -35.85 17.85
N GLY A 409 6.97 -37.06 18.12
CA GLY A 409 8.39 -37.39 17.92
C GLY A 409 8.85 -37.37 16.46
N LEU A 410 7.98 -37.71 15.50
CA LEU A 410 8.33 -37.69 14.07
C LEU A 410 8.41 -36.26 13.55
N ASP A 411 7.45 -35.42 13.92
CA ASP A 411 7.42 -34.01 13.57
C ASP A 411 8.62 -33.24 14.15
N THR A 412 8.94 -33.45 15.43
CA THR A 412 10.14 -32.86 16.04
C THR A 412 11.44 -33.40 15.43
N THR A 413 11.48 -34.65 14.99
CA THR A 413 12.62 -35.20 14.22
C THR A 413 12.76 -34.52 12.86
N VAL A 414 11.65 -34.30 12.15
CA VAL A 414 11.65 -33.55 10.88
C VAL A 414 12.15 -32.12 11.11
N TYR A 415 11.64 -31.41 12.12
CA TYR A 415 12.15 -30.09 12.50
C TYR A 415 13.67 -30.07 12.70
N ARG A 416 14.20 -31.01 13.51
CA ARG A 416 15.64 -31.06 13.82
C ARG A 416 16.50 -31.44 12.62
N THR A 417 16.02 -32.31 11.73
CA THR A 417 16.81 -32.88 10.62
C THR A 417 16.62 -32.18 9.28
N GLN A 418 15.51 -31.45 9.10
CA GLN A 418 15.13 -30.78 7.86
C GLN A 418 14.95 -29.27 8.04
N PHE A 419 15.52 -28.68 9.10
CA PHE A 419 15.35 -27.27 9.45
C PHE A 419 15.56 -26.31 8.26
N ASP A 420 16.70 -26.41 7.58
CA ASP A 420 17.03 -25.52 6.47
C ASP A 420 16.07 -25.71 5.28
N ALA A 421 15.76 -26.96 4.94
CA ALA A 421 14.82 -27.28 3.87
C ALA A 421 13.41 -26.76 4.18
N MET A 422 12.97 -26.86 5.43
CA MET A 422 11.70 -26.32 5.91
C MET A 422 11.65 -24.81 5.70
N VAL A 423 12.65 -24.07 6.21
CA VAL A 423 12.69 -22.61 6.11
C VAL A 423 12.78 -22.16 4.64
N ASP A 424 13.63 -22.82 3.85
CA ASP A 424 13.77 -22.54 2.41
C ASP A 424 12.45 -22.73 1.66
N ASN A 425 11.72 -23.80 1.96
CA ASN A 425 10.45 -24.08 1.31
C ASN A 425 9.34 -23.12 1.71
N ILE A 426 9.34 -22.62 2.96
CA ILE A 426 8.44 -21.53 3.38
C ILE A 426 8.77 -20.25 2.61
N ALA A 427 10.05 -19.88 2.53
CA ALA A 427 10.51 -18.70 1.79
C ALA A 427 10.12 -18.78 0.31
N LYS A 428 10.41 -19.89 -0.37
CA LYS A 428 10.02 -20.14 -1.76
C LYS A 428 8.51 -20.03 -1.98
N GLY A 429 7.73 -20.58 -1.06
CA GLY A 429 6.27 -20.49 -1.11
C GLY A 429 5.75 -19.06 -1.03
N TYR A 430 6.38 -18.24 -0.18
CA TYR A 430 6.08 -16.81 -0.06
C TYR A 430 6.49 -16.05 -1.32
N LEU A 431 7.71 -16.26 -1.83
CA LEU A 431 8.23 -15.60 -3.04
C LEU A 431 7.41 -15.93 -4.29
N LYS A 432 6.97 -17.19 -4.45
CA LYS A 432 6.03 -17.60 -5.49
C LYS A 432 4.70 -16.87 -5.38
N ALA A 433 4.21 -16.66 -4.17
CA ALA A 433 2.97 -15.93 -3.95
C ALA A 433 3.09 -14.45 -4.39
N LEU A 434 4.30 -13.88 -4.31
CA LEU A 434 4.62 -12.55 -4.80
C LEU A 434 4.93 -12.49 -6.31
N GLY A 435 4.99 -13.62 -7.00
CA GLY A 435 5.39 -13.70 -8.41
C GLY A 435 6.90 -13.51 -8.65
N MET A 436 7.73 -13.79 -7.65
CA MET A 436 9.20 -13.63 -7.73
C MET A 436 9.95 -14.92 -8.07
N GLU A 437 9.27 -16.08 -8.12
CA GLU A 437 9.85 -17.41 -8.43
C GLU A 437 8.93 -18.29 -9.28
#